data_AF-A0A4Z1BL17-F1
#
_entry.id   AF-A0A4Z1BL17-F1
#
_cell.length_a   1.000
_cell.length_b   1.000
_cell.length_c   1.000
_cell.angle_alpha   90.00
_cell.angle_beta   90.00
_cell.angle_gamma   90.00
#
_symmetry.space_group_name_H-M   'P 1'
#
loop_
_entity.id
_entity.type
_entity.pdbx_description
1 polymer ?
#
loop_
_entity_poly.entity_id
_entity_poly.type
_entity_poly.pdbx_seq_one_letter_code
_entity_poly.pdbx_strand_id
1 'polypeptide(L)'
;AQLQLAQQAATAGPLDDLQARVEADPADQQARLEYAQALHAAGRLEEAIDILLDSFRRDRDWNEGAAKAQLITIFDSLKPNDPIGQKGRRRLSSLIFA
;
A
#
# COMPACT_ATOMS: atom_id res chain seq x y z
N ALA A 1 18.90 -20.96 -7.31
CA ALA A 1 18.25 -20.63 -6.02
C ALA A 1 16.80 -20.12 -6.17
N GLN A 2 16.09 -20.40 -7.29
CA GLN A 2 14.71 -19.95 -7.49
C GLN A 2 13.64 -20.95 -6.97
N LEU A 3 14.06 -22.15 -6.57
CA LEU A 3 13.14 -23.24 -6.20
C LEU A 3 12.70 -23.21 -4.73
N GLN A 4 13.35 -22.42 -3.86
CA GLN A 4 12.92 -22.28 -2.46
C GLN A 4 11.81 -21.24 -2.26
N LEU A 5 11.70 -20.22 -3.13
CA LEU A 5 10.63 -19.21 -3.03
C LEU A 5 9.24 -19.82 -3.30
N ALA A 6 9.17 -20.79 -4.22
CA ALA A 6 7.90 -21.43 -4.59
C ALA A 6 7.29 -22.31 -3.48
N GLN A 7 8.10 -22.79 -2.52
CA GLN A 7 7.60 -23.59 -1.39
C GLN A 7 7.11 -22.72 -0.22
N GLN A 8 7.62 -21.50 -0.07
CA GLN A 8 7.19 -20.58 1.01
C GLN A 8 5.79 -20.01 0.73
N ALA A 9 5.44 -19.81 -0.55
CA ALA A 9 4.10 -19.42 -0.98
C ALA A 9 2.99 -20.40 -0.56
N ALA A 10 3.31 -21.69 -0.35
CA ALA A 10 2.32 -22.69 0.06
C ALA A 10 1.89 -22.58 1.54
N THR A 11 2.59 -21.77 2.35
CA THR A 11 2.27 -21.55 3.78
C THR A 11 1.98 -20.07 4.09
N ALA A 12 2.26 -19.20 3.14
CA ALA A 12 2.02 -17.77 3.17
C ALA A 12 0.51 -17.47 3.15
N GLY A 13 0.05 -16.58 4.02
CA GLY A 13 -1.26 -15.98 3.83
C GLY A 13 -1.28 -15.13 2.55
N PRO A 14 -2.45 -14.67 2.08
CA PRO A 14 -2.56 -13.82 0.90
C PRO A 14 -1.71 -12.52 0.99
N LEU A 15 -1.34 -12.08 2.21
CA LEU A 15 -0.45 -10.95 2.43
C LEU A 15 1.01 -11.22 2.06
N ASP A 16 1.55 -12.38 2.44
CA ASP A 16 2.97 -12.71 2.24
C ASP A 16 3.25 -12.94 0.75
N ASP A 17 2.29 -13.53 0.02
CA ASP A 17 2.35 -13.67 -1.44
C ASP A 17 2.33 -12.31 -2.14
N LEU A 18 1.46 -11.39 -1.70
CA LEU A 18 1.39 -10.03 -2.24
C LEU A 18 2.66 -9.23 -1.92
N GLN A 19 3.20 -9.39 -0.71
CA GLN A 19 4.47 -8.78 -0.34
C GLN A 19 5.60 -9.28 -1.24
N ALA A 20 5.71 -10.61 -1.43
CA ALA A 20 6.73 -11.19 -2.29
C ALA A 20 6.61 -10.70 -3.75
N ARG A 21 5.38 -10.48 -4.25
CA ARG A 21 5.16 -9.87 -5.58
C ARG A 21 5.69 -8.44 -5.65
N VAL A 22 5.42 -7.61 -4.64
CA VAL A 22 5.94 -6.23 -4.57
C VAL A 22 7.46 -6.20 -4.40
N GLU A 23 8.04 -7.16 -3.70
CA GLU A 23 9.50 -7.28 -3.54
C GLU A 23 10.19 -7.76 -4.82
N ALA A 24 9.55 -8.67 -5.57
CA ALA A 24 10.04 -9.17 -6.84
C ALA A 24 10.01 -8.09 -7.93
N ASP A 25 8.95 -7.26 -7.95
CA ASP A 25 8.87 -6.09 -8.83
C ASP A 25 8.42 -4.83 -8.06
N PRO A 26 9.38 -4.06 -7.53
CA PRO A 26 9.08 -2.81 -6.85
C PRO A 26 8.46 -1.73 -7.75
N ALA A 27 8.49 -1.88 -9.08
CA ALA A 27 7.85 -0.92 -9.98
C ALA A 27 6.38 -1.28 -10.25
N ASP A 28 5.95 -2.51 -9.93
CA ASP A 28 4.57 -2.97 -10.12
C ASP A 28 3.60 -2.23 -9.18
N GLN A 29 2.99 -1.18 -9.73
CA GLN A 29 1.98 -0.37 -9.03
C GLN A 29 0.69 -1.17 -8.75
N GLN A 30 0.36 -2.15 -9.60
CA GLN A 30 -0.79 -3.01 -9.40
C GLN A 30 -0.58 -3.91 -8.18
N ALA A 31 0.57 -4.59 -8.09
CA ALA A 31 0.90 -5.40 -6.92
C ALA A 31 0.95 -4.58 -5.63
N ARG A 32 1.46 -3.34 -5.69
CA ARG A 32 1.47 -2.42 -4.53
C ARG A 32 0.06 -2.05 -4.07
N LEU A 33 -0.84 -1.75 -5.02
CA LEU A 33 -2.22 -1.43 -4.70
C LEU A 33 -2.93 -2.63 -4.06
N GLU A 34 -2.80 -3.82 -4.66
CA GLU A 34 -3.35 -5.07 -4.14
C GLU A 34 -2.81 -5.38 -2.73
N TYR A 35 -1.50 -5.22 -2.52
CA TYR A 35 -0.88 -5.43 -1.22
C TYR A 35 -1.39 -4.44 -0.17
N ALA A 36 -1.51 -3.15 -0.51
CA ALA A 36 -2.04 -2.14 0.40
C ALA A 36 -3.52 -2.38 0.76
N GLN A 37 -4.33 -2.86 -0.20
CA GLN A 37 -5.72 -3.23 0.06
C GLN A 37 -5.81 -4.43 1.00
N ALA A 38 -4.97 -5.44 0.80
CA ALA A 38 -4.90 -6.59 1.70
C ALA A 38 -4.43 -6.19 3.11
N LEU A 39 -3.42 -5.31 3.21
CA LEU A 39 -2.95 -4.77 4.50
C LEU A 39 -4.06 -4.00 5.21
N HIS A 40 -4.83 -3.19 4.49
CA HIS A 40 -5.99 -2.50 5.05
C HIS A 40 -7.03 -3.48 5.58
N ALA A 41 -7.39 -4.52 4.82
CA ALA A 41 -8.32 -5.55 5.25
C ALA A 41 -7.83 -6.33 6.49
N ALA A 42 -6.51 -6.46 6.64
CA ALA A 42 -5.87 -7.08 7.80
C ALA A 42 -5.68 -6.13 9.00
N GLY A 43 -6.12 -4.87 8.90
CA GLY A 43 -5.96 -3.85 9.95
C GLY A 43 -4.55 -3.26 10.06
N ARG A 44 -3.63 -3.61 9.16
CA ARG A 44 -2.25 -3.08 9.08
C ARG A 44 -2.23 -1.72 8.36
N LEU A 45 -2.91 -0.75 8.96
CA LEU A 45 -3.21 0.56 8.37
C LEU A 45 -1.96 1.38 8.07
N GLU A 46 -1.00 1.44 8.99
CA GLU A 46 0.21 2.26 8.80
C GLU A 46 1.01 1.78 7.58
N GLU A 47 1.15 0.47 7.41
CA GLU A 47 1.86 -0.13 6.28
C GLU A 47 1.10 0.06 4.97
N ALA A 48 -0.23 -0.09 4.97
CA ALA A 48 -1.06 0.19 3.80
C ALA A 48 -0.88 1.64 3.33
N ILE A 49 -0.89 2.60 4.26
CA ILE A 49 -0.69 4.02 3.96
C ILE A 49 0.72 4.25 3.40
N ASP A 50 1.75 3.65 3.98
CA ASP A 50 3.13 3.83 3.51
C ASP A 50 3.33 3.30 2.08
N ILE A 51 2.78 2.13 1.75
CA ILE A 51 2.82 1.57 0.39
C ILE A 51 2.13 2.49 -0.61
N LEU A 52 0.95 3.00 -0.26
CA LEU A 52 0.18 3.89 -1.16
C LEU A 52 0.84 5.27 -1.31
N LEU A 53 1.48 5.81 -0.27
CA LEU A 53 2.24 7.05 -0.36
C LEU A 53 3.47 6.89 -1.26
N ASP A 54 4.17 5.76 -1.20
CA ASP A 54 5.29 5.48 -2.11
C ASP A 54 4.80 5.29 -3.55
N SER A 55 3.68 4.59 -3.75
CA SER A 55 3.01 4.44 -5.04
C SER A 55 2.64 5.81 -5.63
N PHE A 56 1.94 6.64 -4.87
CA PHE A 56 1.58 8.00 -5.27
C PHE A 56 2.78 8.88 -5.57
N ARG A 57 3.88 8.76 -4.80
CA ARG A 57 5.11 9.52 -5.06
C ARG A 57 5.76 9.13 -6.39
N ARG A 58 5.69 7.85 -6.78
CA ARG A 58 6.29 7.33 -8.02
C ARG A 58 5.49 7.74 -9.24
N ASP A 59 4.19 7.53 -9.20
CA ASP A 59 3.27 7.89 -10.27
C ASP A 59 1.92 8.30 -9.67
N ARG A 60 1.64 9.60 -9.77
CA ARG A 60 0.48 10.24 -9.14
C ARG A 60 -0.81 9.96 -9.91
N ASP A 61 -0.69 9.72 -11.21
CA ASP A 61 -1.80 9.58 -12.15
C ASP A 61 -1.98 8.12 -12.62
N TRP A 62 -1.11 7.21 -12.17
CA TRP A 62 -1.27 5.78 -12.41
C TRP A 62 -2.68 5.31 -12.03
N ASN A 63 -3.35 4.66 -12.99
CA ASN A 63 -4.71 4.17 -12.86
C ASN A 63 -5.69 5.25 -12.33
N GLU A 64 -5.67 6.43 -12.95
CA GLU A 64 -6.53 7.58 -12.60
C GLU A 64 -6.37 8.05 -11.15
N GLY A 65 -5.18 7.85 -10.58
CA GLY A 65 -4.89 8.21 -9.18
C GLY A 65 -5.41 7.20 -8.17
N ALA A 66 -5.44 5.91 -8.52
CA ALA A 66 -5.94 4.83 -7.65
C ALA A 66 -5.29 4.83 -6.26
N ALA A 67 -3.99 5.12 -6.16
CA ALA A 67 -3.27 5.20 -4.87
C ALA A 67 -3.84 6.31 -3.96
N LYS A 68 -4.14 7.48 -4.54
CA LYS A 68 -4.75 8.61 -3.82
C LYS A 68 -6.18 8.28 -3.40
N ALA A 69 -6.97 7.67 -4.28
CA ALA A 69 -8.33 7.26 -3.97
C ALA A 69 -8.35 6.28 -2.79
N GLN A 70 -7.48 5.26 -2.81
CA GLN A 70 -7.37 4.29 -1.73
C GLN A 70 -6.91 4.93 -0.40
N LEU A 71 -5.97 5.88 -0.44
CA LEU A 71 -5.57 6.65 0.75
C LEU A 71 -6.76 7.40 1.36
N ILE A 72 -7.56 8.06 0.54
CA ILE A 72 -8.77 8.76 0.99
C ILE A 72 -9.74 7.78 1.65
N THR A 73 -10.00 6.63 1.04
CA THR A 73 -10.87 5.58 1.61
C THR A 73 -10.37 5.10 2.98
N ILE A 74 -9.06 4.84 3.13
CA ILE A 74 -8.48 4.47 4.41
C ILE A 74 -8.70 5.60 5.43
N PHE A 75 -8.37 6.83 5.05
CA PHE A 75 -8.53 7.99 5.92
C PHE A 75 -9.96 8.23 6.38
N ASP A 76 -10.95 8.03 5.51
CA ASP A 76 -12.37 8.20 5.82
C ASP A 76 -12.91 7.11 6.76
N SER A 77 -12.30 5.92 6.75
CA SER A 77 -12.62 4.85 7.72
C SER A 77 -12.07 5.11 9.13
N LEU A 78 -11.06 6.00 9.25
CA LEU A 78 -10.43 6.34 10.53
C LEU A 78 -11.15 7.47 11.24
N LYS A 79 -11.06 7.48 12.57
CA LYS A 79 -11.55 8.61 13.37
C LYS A 79 -10.79 9.89 12.98
N PRO A 80 -11.43 11.07 13.02
CA PRO A 80 -10.77 12.34 12.65
C PRO A 80 -9.47 12.63 13.41
N ASN A 81 -9.40 12.21 14.67
CA ASN A 81 -8.22 12.43 15.53
C ASN A 81 -7.24 11.25 15.55
N ASP A 82 -7.43 10.24 14.69
CA ASP A 82 -6.55 9.08 14.64
C ASP A 82 -5.11 9.50 14.26
N PRO A 83 -4.09 9.13 15.06
CA PRO A 83 -2.71 9.57 14.82
C PRO A 83 -2.11 9.01 13.51
N ILE A 84 -2.50 7.80 13.10
CA ILE A 84 -2.05 7.19 11.83
C ILE A 84 -2.67 7.97 10.68
N GLY A 85 -3.97 8.23 10.75
CA GLY A 85 -4.70 9.02 9.77
C GLY A 85 -4.16 10.46 9.63
N GLN A 86 -3.82 11.12 10.73
CA GLN A 86 -3.23 12.48 10.69
C GLN A 86 -1.85 12.49 10.04
N LYS A 87 -0.98 11.54 10.43
CA LYS A 87 0.37 11.39 9.86
C LYS A 87 0.30 11.13 8.35
N GLY A 88 -0.59 10.22 7.93
CA GLY A 88 -0.82 9.89 6.52
C GLY A 88 -1.30 11.09 5.70
N ARG A 89 -2.35 11.79 6.16
CA ARG A 89 -2.89 12.99 5.49
C ARG A 89 -1.83 14.09 5.32
N ARG A 90 -1.01 14.32 6.35
CA ARG A 90 0.09 15.31 6.29
C ARG A 90 1.12 14.94 5.23
N ARG A 91 1.51 13.67 5.14
CA ARG A 91 2.46 13.19 4.13
C ARG A 91 1.88 13.27 2.73
N LEU A 92 0.62 12.88 2.52
CA LEU A 92 -0.06 13.02 1.23
C LEU A 92 -0.11 14.47 0.79
N SER A 93 -0.50 15.40 1.68
CA SER A 93 -0.50 16.84 1.38
C SER A 93 0.89 17.33 0.99
N SER A 94 1.93 16.95 1.75
CA SER A 94 3.31 17.28 1.41
C SER A 94 3.72 16.75 0.04
N LEU A 95 3.33 15.54 -0.35
CA LEU A 95 3.60 15.00 -1.68
C LEU A 95 2.79 15.72 -2.77
N ILE A 96 1.61 16.25 -2.43
CA ILE A 96 0.78 16.97 -3.39
C ILE A 96 1.40 18.32 -3.78
N PHE A 97 1.94 19.02 -2.79
CA PHE A 97 2.46 20.39 -2.94
C PHE A 97 3.99 20.49 -3.02
N ALA A 98 4.71 19.39 -2.90
CA ALA A 98 6.14 19.30 -3.24
C ALA A 98 6.31 19.22 -4.76
#